data_AF-A0A1G7GCA6-F1
#
_entry.id   AF-A0A1G7GCA6-F1
#
_cell.length_a   1.000
_cell.length_b   1.000
_cell.length_c   1.000
_cell.angle_alpha   90.00
_cell.angle_beta   90.00
_cell.angle_gamma   90.00
#
_symmetry.space_group_name_H-M   'P 1'
#
loop_
_entity.id
_entity.type
_entity.pdbx_description
1 polymer ?
#
loop_
_entity_poly.entity_id
_entity_poly.type
_entity_poly.pdbx_seq_one_letter_code
_entity_poly.pdbx_strand_id
1 'polypeptide(L)'
;MAKLNSSLKRDITHVSYPSNRKRNDYWAGYMPFKITEKPIDYKDKYVGEKEDIIFLNNSYIVSKDPQHIFPLIFGGITLFIALYFLSILYFSDIWSISNTIILIICTSSVIFFTIYYFTMPLKQVIFDRYNSLITFPGFLWNRPITMKFESIRMLHAGGAFGSPTADMLYVKRPDRIIGSKYMLHVGGNLDTNLSFIVWYMDKNRPLPNGDAFDDYRKK
;
A
#
# COMPACT_ATOMS: atom_id res chain seq x y z
N MET A 1 16.46 6.53 -15.19
CA MET A 1 15.71 7.41 -16.12
C MET A 1 14.50 6.71 -16.76
N ALA A 2 13.58 6.20 -15.95
CA ALA A 2 12.27 5.73 -16.43
C ALA A 2 11.22 6.79 -16.07
N LYS A 3 10.94 7.67 -17.03
CA LYS A 3 9.74 8.52 -17.17
C LYS A 3 8.96 8.81 -15.86
N LEU A 4 9.39 9.82 -15.12
CA LEU A 4 8.47 10.69 -14.38
C LEU A 4 7.78 11.69 -15.35
N ASN A 5 7.44 11.23 -16.56
CA ASN A 5 6.81 12.01 -17.64
C ASN A 5 5.35 11.62 -17.87
N SER A 6 4.79 10.68 -17.08
CA SER A 6 3.34 10.55 -17.01
C SER A 6 2.81 11.72 -16.18
N SER A 7 1.89 12.49 -16.75
CA SER A 7 1.04 13.44 -16.03
C SER A 7 0.74 12.93 -14.61
N LEU A 8 1.30 13.59 -13.58
CA LEU A 8 1.01 13.28 -12.17
C LEU A 8 -0.47 13.49 -11.84
N LYS A 9 -1.15 14.32 -12.64
CA LYS A 9 -2.59 14.51 -12.59
C LYS A 9 -3.29 13.21 -13.01
N ARG A 10 -4.17 12.73 -12.13
CA ARG A 10 -5.00 11.54 -12.32
C ARG A 10 -6.47 11.92 -12.33
N ASP A 11 -7.22 11.28 -13.24
CA ASP A 11 -8.67 11.43 -13.26
C ASP A 11 -9.31 10.68 -12.10
N ILE A 12 -10.40 11.22 -11.57
CA ILE A 12 -11.15 10.60 -10.48
C ILE A 12 -11.77 9.30 -11.00
N THR A 13 -11.37 8.19 -10.39
CA THR A 13 -11.91 6.86 -10.71
C THR A 13 -13.08 6.49 -9.82
N HIS A 14 -13.09 6.98 -8.58
CA HIS A 14 -14.08 6.63 -7.55
C HIS A 14 -14.47 7.89 -6.79
N VAL A 15 -15.78 8.13 -6.66
CA VAL A 15 -16.32 9.30 -5.97
C VAL A 15 -16.69 8.94 -4.53
N SER A 16 -17.26 7.76 -4.31
CA SER A 16 -17.75 7.30 -3.02
C SER A 16 -17.61 5.78 -2.87
N TYR A 17 -17.73 5.31 -1.64
CA TYR A 17 -17.80 3.88 -1.33
C TYR A 17 -19.20 3.33 -1.62
N PRO A 18 -19.33 2.07 -2.07
CA PRO A 18 -20.63 1.44 -2.26
C PRO A 18 -21.47 1.47 -0.97
N SER A 19 -22.75 1.79 -1.11
CA SER A 19 -23.71 2.02 -0.02
C SER A 19 -24.05 0.76 0.78
N ASN A 20 -23.88 -0.43 0.18
CA ASN A 20 -24.21 -1.72 0.81
C ASN A 20 -23.14 -2.12 1.83
N ARG A 21 -23.19 -1.49 3.02
CA ARG A 21 -22.42 -1.91 4.19
C ARG A 21 -22.95 -3.27 4.66
N LYS A 22 -22.12 -4.31 4.65
CA LYS A 22 -22.41 -5.50 5.47
C LYS A 22 -22.32 -5.09 6.94
N ARG A 23 -23.35 -5.43 7.73
CA ARG A 23 -23.53 -5.06 9.15
C ARG A 23 -22.34 -5.44 10.06
N ASN A 24 -21.47 -6.35 9.59
CA ASN A 24 -20.36 -6.96 10.32
C ASN A 24 -18.98 -6.59 9.74
N ASP A 25 -18.80 -5.38 9.21
CA ASP A 25 -17.46 -4.85 8.90
C ASP A 25 -16.72 -4.58 10.24
N TYR A 26 -16.13 -5.63 10.83
CA TYR A 26 -15.37 -5.65 12.08
C TYR A 26 -14.00 -4.96 11.93
N TRP A 27 -14.02 -3.68 11.61
CA TRP A 27 -12.81 -2.88 11.59
C TRP A 27 -12.73 -2.08 12.88
N ALA A 28 -11.57 -2.11 13.53
CA ALA A 28 -11.22 -1.13 14.55
C ALA A 28 -11.42 0.26 13.91
N GLY A 29 -12.08 1.16 14.64
CA GLY A 29 -12.92 2.23 14.07
C GLY A 29 -12.30 3.06 12.95
N TYR A 30 -13.15 3.68 12.14
CA TYR A 30 -12.68 4.69 11.19
C TYR A 30 -11.88 5.76 11.94
N MET A 31 -10.67 6.04 11.45
CA MET A 31 -9.87 7.10 12.03
C MET A 31 -10.37 8.46 11.52
N PRO A 32 -10.57 9.44 12.42
CA PRO A 32 -10.86 10.80 12.00
C PRO A 32 -9.64 11.42 11.33
N PHE A 33 -9.86 12.31 10.37
CA PHE A 33 -8.81 13.15 9.79
C PHE A 33 -8.40 14.22 10.80
N LYS A 34 -7.59 13.85 11.79
CA LYS A 34 -7.11 14.73 12.85
C LYS A 34 -5.61 14.58 13.03
N ILE A 35 -4.96 15.71 13.29
CA ILE A 35 -3.55 15.78 13.66
C ILE A 35 -3.49 15.54 15.17
N THR A 36 -2.98 14.39 15.58
CA THR A 36 -2.85 13.98 16.99
C THR A 36 -1.45 14.23 17.51
N GLU A 37 -0.44 13.89 16.70
CA GLU A 37 0.97 14.09 17.01
C GLU A 37 1.66 15.05 16.04
N LYS A 38 2.85 15.54 16.41
CA LYS A 38 3.69 16.33 15.51
C LYS A 38 4.03 15.45 14.28
N PRO A 39 3.79 15.94 13.06
CA PRO A 39 4.23 15.26 11.84
C PRO A 39 5.74 15.01 11.84
N ILE A 40 6.14 14.01 11.08
CA ILE A 40 7.56 13.72 10.82
C ILE A 40 8.16 14.88 10.03
N ASP A 41 9.35 15.29 10.43
CA ASP A 41 10.14 16.27 9.69
C ASP A 41 10.79 15.55 8.48
N TYR A 42 10.28 15.82 7.28
CA TYR A 42 10.72 15.10 6.07
C TYR A 42 12.04 15.65 5.54
N LYS A 43 13.06 14.79 5.48
CA LYS A 43 14.39 15.20 5.03
C LYS A 43 14.62 14.98 3.54
N ASP A 44 15.35 15.85 2.87
CA ASP A 44 15.65 15.78 1.44
C ASP A 44 16.36 14.47 1.07
N LYS A 45 17.22 13.98 1.97
CA LYS A 45 17.88 12.66 1.84
C LYS A 45 16.91 11.46 1.75
N TYR A 46 15.64 11.61 2.13
CA TYR A 46 14.62 10.57 2.03
C TYR A 46 13.78 10.68 0.74
N VAL A 47 14.16 11.59 -0.17
CA VAL A 47 13.49 11.84 -1.44
C VAL A 47 14.46 11.53 -2.58
N GLY A 48 14.05 10.68 -3.51
CA GLY A 48 14.82 10.39 -4.71
C GLY A 48 14.39 9.12 -5.42
N GLU A 49 14.90 8.89 -6.63
CA GLU A 49 14.50 7.72 -7.43
C GLU A 49 14.74 6.37 -6.72
N LYS A 50 15.69 6.30 -5.78
CA LYS A 50 16.03 5.08 -5.04
C LYS A 50 15.33 4.94 -3.69
N GLU A 51 14.67 6.01 -3.24
CA GLU A 51 13.98 6.05 -1.95
C GLU A 51 12.50 5.67 -2.11
N ASP A 52 11.82 5.44 -0.98
CA ASP A 52 10.38 5.15 -0.95
C ASP A 52 9.57 6.33 -1.51
N ILE A 53 10.01 7.56 -1.26
CA ILE A 53 9.46 8.76 -1.88
C ILE A 53 10.29 9.12 -3.11
N ILE A 54 9.68 8.99 -4.27
CA ILE A 54 10.32 9.29 -5.57
C ILE A 54 10.42 10.79 -5.78
N PHE A 55 9.35 11.50 -5.42
CA PHE A 55 9.16 12.89 -5.76
C PHE A 55 8.29 13.56 -4.70
N LEU A 56 8.73 14.74 -4.27
CA LEU A 56 8.06 15.51 -3.24
C LEU A 56 8.19 17.00 -3.58
N ASN A 57 7.04 17.67 -3.63
CA ASN A 57 6.97 19.13 -3.78
C ASN A 57 5.71 19.69 -3.08
N ASN A 58 5.44 20.98 -3.30
CA ASN A 58 4.24 21.64 -2.76
C ASN A 58 2.89 21.14 -3.32
N SER A 59 2.90 20.41 -4.43
CA SER A 59 1.71 20.01 -5.19
C SER A 59 1.43 18.51 -5.08
N TYR A 60 2.50 17.71 -5.11
CA TYR A 60 2.51 16.28 -5.26
C TYR A 60 3.50 15.63 -4.29
N ILE A 61 3.06 14.54 -3.66
CA ILE A 61 3.95 13.52 -3.09
C ILE A 61 3.73 12.24 -3.87
N VAL A 62 4.81 11.61 -4.34
CA VAL A 62 4.79 10.35 -5.07
C VAL A 62 5.66 9.35 -4.34
N SER A 63 5.06 8.25 -3.87
CA SER A 63 5.80 7.14 -3.27
C SER A 63 5.66 5.85 -4.07
N LYS A 64 6.70 5.01 -4.02
CA LYS A 64 6.69 3.64 -4.55
C LYS A 64 6.00 2.73 -3.55
N ASP A 65 5.23 1.79 -4.08
CA ASP A 65 4.76 0.67 -3.28
C ASP A 65 5.75 -0.51 -3.46
N PRO A 66 6.30 -1.11 -2.37
CA PRO A 66 7.29 -2.19 -2.45
C PRO A 66 6.63 -3.53 -2.82
N GLN A 67 5.99 -3.57 -3.98
CA GLN A 67 5.08 -4.65 -4.38
C GLN A 67 5.75 -5.97 -4.67
N HIS A 68 7.02 -5.95 -5.06
CA HIS A 68 7.78 -7.16 -5.37
C HIS A 68 8.06 -8.01 -4.14
N ILE A 69 8.02 -7.44 -2.92
CA ILE A 69 8.26 -8.17 -1.68
C ILE A 69 7.20 -9.26 -1.48
N PHE A 70 5.93 -8.95 -1.77
CA PHE A 70 4.82 -9.88 -1.60
C PHE A 70 4.97 -11.18 -2.43
N PRO A 71 5.09 -11.14 -3.78
CA PRO A 71 5.30 -12.34 -4.56
C PRO A 71 6.63 -13.05 -4.26
N LEU A 72 7.68 -12.32 -3.86
CA LEU A 72 8.95 -12.96 -3.49
C LEU A 72 8.82 -13.80 -2.21
N ILE A 73 8.19 -13.27 -1.15
CA ILE A 73 8.01 -13.99 0.11
C ILE A 73 7.06 -15.17 -0.10
N PHE A 74 5.85 -14.93 -0.62
CA PHE A 74 4.84 -15.97 -0.76
C PHE A 74 5.22 -16.99 -1.84
N GLY A 75 5.79 -16.54 -2.95
CA GLY A 75 6.35 -17.40 -3.99
C GLY A 75 7.53 -18.24 -3.47
N GLY A 76 8.43 -17.64 -2.68
CA GLY A 76 9.56 -18.35 -2.08
C GLY A 76 9.13 -19.42 -1.08
N ILE A 77 8.17 -19.11 -0.19
CA ILE A 77 7.63 -20.09 0.78
C ILE A 77 6.94 -21.25 0.06
N THR A 78 6.09 -20.95 -0.93
CA THR A 78 5.38 -22.00 -1.68
C THR A 78 6.33 -22.85 -2.53
N LEU A 79 7.40 -22.26 -3.07
CA LEU A 79 8.46 -22.99 -3.75
C LEU A 79 9.21 -23.94 -2.80
N PHE A 80 9.58 -23.48 -1.62
CA PHE A 80 10.26 -24.31 -0.62
C PHE A 80 9.41 -25.52 -0.22
N ILE A 81 8.11 -25.31 0.01
CA ILE A 81 7.16 -26.39 0.31
C ILE A 81 7.03 -27.34 -0.89
N ALA A 82 6.94 -26.83 -2.12
CA ALA A 82 6.88 -27.67 -3.32
C ALA A 82 8.12 -28.56 -3.46
N LEU A 83 9.32 -28.01 -3.23
CA LEU A 83 10.58 -28.75 -3.26
C LEU A 83 10.64 -29.82 -2.16
N TYR A 84 10.15 -29.51 -0.96
CA TYR A 84 10.05 -30.49 0.13
C TYR A 84 9.16 -31.67 -0.26
N PHE A 85 7.95 -31.43 -0.79
CA PHE A 85 7.07 -32.51 -1.25
C PHE A 85 7.63 -33.27 -2.46
N LEU A 86 8.35 -32.59 -3.35
CA LEU A 86 9.05 -33.24 -4.47
C LEU A 86 10.16 -34.17 -3.95
N SER A 87 10.87 -33.78 -2.88
CA SER A 87 11.86 -34.63 -2.24
C SER A 87 11.25 -35.88 -1.61
N ILE A 88 10.08 -35.75 -0.95
CA ILE A 88 9.34 -36.89 -0.41
C ILE A 88 8.92 -37.82 -1.55
N LEU A 89 8.42 -37.28 -2.66
CA LEU A 89 8.03 -38.08 -3.84
C LEU A 89 9.20 -38.91 -4.38
N TYR A 90 10.42 -38.39 -4.31
CA TYR A 90 11.61 -39.05 -4.85
C TYR A 90 12.28 -40.03 -3.87
N PHE A 91 12.26 -39.74 -2.57
CA PHE A 91 13.03 -40.50 -1.56
C PHE A 91 12.16 -41.39 -0.64
N SER A 92 10.84 -41.24 -0.64
CA SER A 92 9.93 -41.98 0.25
C SER A 92 9.00 -42.89 -0.56
N ASP A 93 8.88 -44.15 -0.13
CA ASP A 93 7.88 -45.09 -0.66
C ASP A 93 6.46 -44.78 -0.17
N ILE A 94 6.33 -43.88 0.81
CA ILE A 94 5.04 -43.48 1.38
C ILE A 94 4.54 -42.23 0.67
N TRP A 95 3.64 -42.41 -0.30
CA TRP A 95 2.98 -41.33 -1.02
C TRP A 95 1.45 -41.44 -0.90
N SER A 96 0.81 -40.33 -0.53
CA SER A 96 -0.64 -40.25 -0.38
C SER A 96 -1.27 -39.30 -1.40
N ILE A 97 -2.59 -39.46 -1.61
CA ILE A 97 -3.38 -38.52 -2.42
C ILE A 97 -3.29 -37.10 -1.84
N SER A 98 -3.25 -36.94 -0.51
CA SER A 98 -3.11 -35.62 0.12
C SER A 98 -1.80 -34.93 -0.26
N ASN A 99 -0.68 -35.67 -0.34
CA ASN A 99 0.61 -35.12 -0.76
C ASN A 99 0.56 -34.62 -2.21
N THR A 100 -0.14 -35.36 -3.07
CA THR A 100 -0.36 -34.97 -4.47
C THR A 100 -1.14 -33.65 -4.57
N ILE A 101 -2.22 -33.52 -3.80
CA ILE A 101 -3.03 -32.29 -3.78
C ILE A 101 -2.21 -31.10 -3.30
N ILE A 102 -1.43 -31.26 -2.22
CA ILE A 102 -0.58 -30.19 -1.69
C ILE A 102 0.46 -29.77 -2.72
N LEU A 103 1.14 -30.72 -3.37
CA LEU A 103 2.13 -30.42 -4.41
C LEU A 103 1.53 -29.63 -5.58
N ILE A 104 0.33 -30.01 -6.04
CA ILE A 104 -0.38 -29.29 -7.12
C ILE A 104 -0.73 -27.86 -6.71
N ILE A 105 -1.21 -27.66 -5.48
CA ILE A 105 -1.56 -26.32 -4.98
C ILE A 105 -0.31 -25.44 -4.85
N CYS A 106 0.78 -25.98 -4.31
CA CYS A 106 2.04 -25.25 -4.15
C CYS A 106 2.65 -24.88 -5.50
N THR A 107 2.73 -25.82 -6.45
CA THR A 107 3.24 -25.56 -7.81
C THR A 107 2.39 -24.55 -8.56
N SER A 108 1.06 -24.66 -8.49
CA SER A 108 0.13 -23.67 -9.06
C SER A 108 0.33 -22.27 -8.45
N SER A 109 0.57 -22.20 -7.14
CA SER A 109 0.83 -20.93 -6.44
C SER A 109 2.16 -20.31 -6.88
N VAL A 110 3.22 -21.11 -7.06
CA VAL A 110 4.52 -20.64 -7.58
C VAL A 110 4.36 -20.05 -8.97
N ILE A 111 3.64 -20.74 -9.87
CA ILE A 111 3.35 -20.24 -11.22
C ILE A 111 2.59 -18.91 -11.14
N PHE A 112 1.55 -18.85 -10.31
CA PHE A 112 0.76 -17.63 -10.12
C PHE A 112 1.60 -16.44 -9.64
N PHE A 113 2.43 -16.61 -8.60
CA PHE A 113 3.28 -15.54 -8.08
C PHE A 113 4.38 -15.14 -9.06
N THR A 114 4.90 -16.09 -9.84
CA THR A 114 5.89 -15.81 -10.89
C THR A 114 5.27 -14.96 -11.99
N ILE A 115 4.09 -15.33 -12.51
CA ILE A 115 3.35 -14.55 -13.50
C ILE A 115 3.06 -13.16 -12.94
N TYR A 116 2.58 -13.08 -11.70
CA TYR A 116 2.30 -11.79 -11.05
C TYR A 116 3.55 -10.91 -10.94
N TYR A 117 4.70 -11.46 -10.54
CA TYR A 117 5.95 -10.72 -10.42
C TYR A 117 6.34 -10.02 -11.73
N PHE A 118 6.17 -10.68 -12.87
CA PHE A 118 6.55 -10.12 -14.18
C PHE A 118 5.47 -9.24 -14.83
N THR A 119 4.19 -9.44 -14.50
CA THR A 119 3.07 -8.79 -15.19
C THR A 119 2.36 -7.73 -14.36
N MET A 120 2.73 -7.54 -13.10
CA MET A 120 2.08 -6.55 -12.23
C MET A 120 2.22 -5.13 -12.79
N PRO A 121 1.14 -4.31 -12.76
CA PRO A 121 1.23 -2.94 -13.23
C PRO A 121 2.05 -2.08 -12.27
N LEU A 122 2.54 -0.93 -12.74
CA LEU A 122 3.26 0.03 -11.91
C LEU A 122 2.36 0.55 -10.79
N LYS A 123 2.85 0.49 -9.55
CA LYS A 123 2.05 0.77 -8.36
C LYS A 123 2.73 1.83 -7.51
N GLN A 124 2.03 2.94 -7.41
CA GLN A 124 2.51 4.18 -6.80
C GLN A 124 1.36 4.79 -6.01
N VAL A 125 1.72 5.49 -4.95
CA VAL A 125 0.79 6.36 -4.22
C VAL A 125 1.09 7.79 -4.63
N ILE A 126 0.05 8.54 -4.96
CA ILE A 126 0.17 9.95 -5.34
C ILE A 126 -0.78 10.76 -4.48
N PHE A 127 -0.25 11.75 -3.78
CA PHE A 127 -1.04 12.75 -3.07
C PHE A 127 -1.02 14.03 -3.91
N ASP A 128 -2.18 14.50 -4.39
CA ASP A 128 -2.34 15.78 -5.07
C ASP A 128 -2.96 16.78 -4.09
N ARG A 129 -2.12 17.67 -3.57
CA ARG A 129 -2.50 18.66 -2.57
C ARG A 129 -3.54 19.64 -3.12
N TYR A 130 -3.34 20.18 -4.32
CA TYR A 130 -4.17 21.26 -4.88
C TYR A 130 -5.52 20.78 -5.37
N ASN A 131 -5.63 19.55 -5.87
CA ASN A 131 -6.91 18.96 -6.24
C ASN A 131 -7.56 18.15 -5.10
N SER A 132 -6.91 18.05 -3.94
CA SER A 132 -7.33 17.23 -2.80
C SER A 132 -7.59 15.78 -3.21
N LEU A 133 -6.74 15.20 -4.06
CA LEU A 133 -6.89 13.83 -4.55
C LEU A 133 -5.82 12.94 -3.93
N ILE A 134 -6.22 11.71 -3.63
CA ILE A 134 -5.28 10.61 -3.41
C ILE A 134 -5.37 9.66 -4.58
N THR A 135 -4.25 9.07 -4.96
CA THR A 135 -4.18 7.89 -5.80
C THR A 135 -3.46 6.80 -5.04
N PHE A 136 -4.03 5.61 -4.96
CA PHE A 136 -3.37 4.44 -4.38
C PHE A 136 -3.56 3.21 -5.28
N PRO A 137 -2.66 2.23 -5.21
CA PRO A 137 -2.74 1.06 -6.07
C PRO A 137 -3.98 0.19 -5.81
N GLY A 138 -4.58 -0.33 -6.89
CA GLY A 138 -5.59 -1.38 -6.84
C GLY A 138 -5.02 -2.75 -6.46
N PHE A 139 -5.87 -3.74 -6.20
CA PHE A 139 -5.46 -5.12 -5.88
C PHE A 139 -4.94 -5.87 -7.12
N LEU A 140 -3.78 -6.54 -6.99
CA LEU A 140 -3.16 -7.32 -8.08
C LEU A 140 -3.06 -6.54 -9.41
N TRP A 141 -3.71 -6.99 -10.48
CA TRP A 141 -3.71 -6.30 -11.79
C TRP A 141 -4.71 -5.14 -11.89
N ASN A 142 -5.47 -4.84 -10.84
CA ASN A 142 -6.45 -3.75 -10.89
C ASN A 142 -5.76 -2.40 -11.09
N ARG A 143 -6.49 -1.52 -11.81
CA ARG A 143 -6.11 -0.13 -12.05
C ARG A 143 -5.94 0.63 -10.73
N PRO A 144 -5.09 1.66 -10.69
CA PRO A 144 -4.98 2.53 -9.52
C PRO A 144 -6.31 3.24 -9.24
N ILE A 145 -6.56 3.49 -7.96
CA ILE A 145 -7.77 4.11 -7.46
C ILE A 145 -7.44 5.56 -7.10
N THR A 146 -8.06 6.48 -7.81
CA THR A 146 -8.01 7.92 -7.55
C THR A 146 -9.35 8.40 -6.99
N MET A 147 -9.31 9.09 -5.85
CA MET A 147 -10.50 9.61 -5.17
C MET A 147 -10.17 10.88 -4.34
N LYS A 148 -11.20 11.64 -3.96
CA LYS A 148 -11.05 12.82 -3.10
C LYS A 148 -10.60 12.42 -1.71
N PHE A 149 -9.66 13.17 -1.14
CA PHE A 149 -9.08 12.90 0.18
C PHE A 149 -10.15 12.81 1.28
N GLU A 150 -11.08 13.77 1.30
CA GLU A 150 -12.18 13.85 2.26
C GLU A 150 -13.17 12.67 2.16
N SER A 151 -13.25 12.00 1.01
CA SER A 151 -14.18 10.89 0.82
C SER A 151 -13.56 9.54 1.18
N ILE A 152 -12.25 9.47 1.46
CA ILE A 152 -11.55 8.26 1.86
C ILE A 152 -12.00 7.82 3.25
N ARG A 153 -12.01 6.51 3.47
CA ARG A 153 -12.17 5.92 4.80
C ARG A 153 -10.84 5.37 5.29
N MET A 154 -10.23 6.09 6.24
CA MET A 154 -9.03 5.66 6.94
C MET A 154 -9.37 4.69 8.07
N LEU A 155 -8.51 3.70 8.25
CA LEU A 155 -8.64 2.60 9.17
C LEU A 155 -7.30 2.43 9.88
N HIS A 156 -7.33 1.93 11.12
CA HIS A 156 -6.13 1.42 11.77
C HIS A 156 -6.23 -0.09 11.90
N ALA A 157 -5.09 -0.77 11.74
CA ALA A 157 -4.99 -2.20 12.03
C ALA A 157 -3.57 -2.56 12.41
N GLY A 158 -3.43 -3.50 13.35
CA GLY A 158 -2.16 -3.83 14.00
C GLY A 158 -2.26 -3.56 15.51
N GLY A 159 -1.16 -3.75 16.24
CA GLY A 159 -0.97 -3.26 17.61
C GLY A 159 -1.82 -3.85 18.74
N ALA A 160 -2.80 -4.70 18.44
CA ALA A 160 -3.52 -5.44 19.46
C ALA A 160 -2.56 -6.36 20.25
N PHE A 161 -2.79 -6.52 21.56
CA PHE A 161 -2.03 -7.44 22.41
C PHE A 161 -1.98 -8.85 21.77
N GLY A 162 -0.77 -9.29 21.38
CA GLY A 162 -0.54 -10.58 20.70
C GLY A 162 -0.49 -10.54 19.17
N SER A 163 -0.67 -9.36 18.55
CA SER A 163 -0.48 -9.19 17.10
C SER A 163 1.01 -9.00 16.77
N PRO A 164 1.61 -9.79 15.86
CA PRO A 164 3.01 -9.63 15.45
C PRO A 164 3.23 -8.40 14.56
N THR A 165 2.17 -7.72 14.13
CA THR A 165 2.21 -6.54 13.28
C THR A 165 2.04 -5.25 14.08
N ALA A 166 2.97 -4.31 13.85
CA ALA A 166 2.90 -2.94 14.36
C ALA A 166 1.62 -2.23 13.89
N ASP A 167 1.22 -1.20 14.64
CA ASP A 167 0.09 -0.33 14.30
C ASP A 167 0.34 0.41 12.99
N MET A 168 -0.53 0.18 12.01
CA MET A 168 -0.37 0.67 10.65
C MET A 168 -1.65 1.36 10.15
N LEU A 169 -1.45 2.41 9.34
CA LEU A 169 -2.54 3.16 8.73
C LEU A 169 -3.00 2.44 7.45
N TYR A 170 -4.31 2.26 7.31
CA TYR A 170 -4.91 1.65 6.15
C TYR A 170 -5.98 2.55 5.53
N VAL A 171 -6.14 2.45 4.23
CA VAL A 171 -7.26 2.99 3.47
C VAL A 171 -8.13 1.84 3.00
N LYS A 172 -9.44 1.94 3.23
CA LYS A 172 -10.40 1.00 2.65
C LYS A 172 -10.41 1.16 1.13
N ARG A 173 -10.33 0.04 0.38
CA ARG A 173 -10.51 0.10 -1.07
C ARG A 173 -12.00 0.21 -1.41
N PRO A 174 -12.41 1.11 -2.32
CA PRO A 174 -13.79 1.19 -2.79
C PRO A 174 -14.17 0.03 -3.70
N ASP A 175 -13.20 -0.68 -4.26
CA ASP A 175 -13.38 -1.87 -5.09
C ASP A 175 -14.23 -2.93 -4.36
N ARG A 176 -15.07 -3.66 -5.10
CA ARG A 176 -15.97 -4.70 -4.56
C ARG A 176 -15.25 -5.94 -3.99
N ILE A 177 -13.92 -5.93 -3.92
CA ILE A 177 -13.13 -7.00 -3.33
C ILE A 177 -13.24 -6.87 -1.82
N ILE A 178 -14.11 -7.71 -1.25
CA ILE A 178 -14.51 -7.74 0.15
C ILE A 178 -13.27 -7.66 1.06
N GLY A 179 -13.25 -6.66 1.93
CA GLY A 179 -12.22 -6.50 2.97
C GLY A 179 -10.83 -6.10 2.47
N SER A 180 -10.66 -5.80 1.17
CA SER A 180 -9.36 -5.33 0.67
C SER A 180 -9.04 -3.92 1.17
N LYS A 181 -7.86 -3.79 1.77
CA LYS A 181 -7.32 -2.54 2.32
C LYS A 181 -5.95 -2.27 1.72
N TYR A 182 -5.57 -1.02 1.69
CA TYR A 182 -4.24 -0.61 1.28
C TYR A 182 -3.52 0.03 2.46
N MET A 183 -2.29 -0.41 2.76
CA MET A 183 -1.47 0.20 3.80
C MET A 183 -0.95 1.53 3.26
N LEU A 184 -1.36 2.63 3.89
CA LEU A 184 -0.95 3.97 3.48
C LEU A 184 0.22 4.39 4.37
N HIS A 185 1.43 4.38 3.84
CA HIS A 185 2.63 4.68 4.60
C HIS A 185 3.47 5.75 3.89
N VAL A 186 3.67 6.87 4.57
CA VAL A 186 4.59 7.93 4.15
C VAL A 186 5.76 8.04 5.13
N GLY A 187 5.76 7.30 6.25
CA GLY A 187 6.86 7.26 7.21
C GLY A 187 6.36 7.21 8.66
N GLY A 188 7.22 6.76 9.57
CA GLY A 188 7.02 6.75 11.03
C GLY A 188 5.83 5.92 11.52
N ASN A 189 5.33 6.26 12.70
CA ASN A 189 4.26 5.54 13.37
C ASN A 189 2.88 5.97 12.87
N LEU A 190 1.85 5.17 13.14
CA LEU A 190 0.45 5.40 12.77
C LEU A 190 0.00 6.87 12.90
N ASP A 191 0.11 7.45 14.10
CA ASP A 191 -0.32 8.82 14.39
C ASP A 191 0.52 9.86 13.66
N THR A 192 1.85 9.75 13.70
CA THR A 192 2.75 10.67 12.99
C THR A 192 2.53 10.65 11.47
N ASN A 193 2.26 9.49 10.89
CA ASN A 193 1.97 9.28 9.48
C ASN A 193 0.64 9.91 9.10
N LEU A 194 -0.41 9.66 9.90
CA LEU A 194 -1.73 10.27 9.72
C LEU A 194 -1.65 11.80 9.80
N SER A 195 -1.01 12.31 10.86
CA SER A 195 -0.77 13.75 11.06
C SER A 195 -0.06 14.38 9.87
N PHE A 196 0.98 13.73 9.34
CA PHE A 196 1.70 14.21 8.16
C PHE A 196 0.82 14.29 6.93
N ILE A 197 0.08 13.22 6.63
CA ILE A 197 -0.81 13.17 5.46
C ILE A 197 -1.90 14.24 5.56
N VAL A 198 -2.56 14.35 6.72
CA VAL A 198 -3.62 15.35 6.96
C VAL A 198 -3.05 16.77 6.85
N TRP A 199 -1.88 17.03 7.45
CA TRP A 199 -1.23 18.34 7.39
C TRP A 199 -0.86 18.72 5.95
N TYR A 200 -0.25 17.80 5.20
CA TYR A 200 0.16 18.04 3.82
C TYR A 200 -1.04 18.31 2.90
N MET A 201 -2.10 17.51 3.03
CA MET A 201 -3.30 17.61 2.19
C MET A 201 -4.17 18.84 2.49
N ASP A 202 -4.01 19.45 3.67
CA ASP A 202 -4.68 20.70 4.03
C ASP A 202 -4.01 21.89 3.32
N LYS A 203 -4.73 22.46 2.34
CA LYS A 203 -4.26 23.61 1.55
C LYS A 203 -4.10 24.88 2.38
N ASN A 204 -4.85 24.99 3.46
CA ASN A 204 -4.87 26.18 4.32
C ASN A 204 -3.72 26.20 5.34
N ARG A 205 -2.98 25.09 5.45
CA ARG A 205 -1.81 24.98 6.32
C ARG A 205 -0.51 25.27 5.56
N PRO A 206 0.53 25.75 6.25
CA PRO A 206 1.88 25.75 5.69
C PRO A 206 2.34 24.31 5.41
N LEU A 207 3.32 24.14 4.54
CA LEU A 207 3.90 22.82 4.27
C LEU A 207 4.47 22.20 5.57
N PRO A 208 4.36 20.87 5.76
CA PRO A 208 4.93 20.17 6.91
C PRO A 208 6.41 20.49 7.07
N ASN A 209 6.92 20.42 8.29
CA ASN A 209 8.32 20.67 8.62
C ASN A 209 9.28 19.68 7.93
N GLY A 210 10.54 20.08 7.78
CA GLY A 210 11.58 19.31 7.08
C GLY A 210 12.21 20.08 5.93
N ASP A 211 13.49 19.83 5.69
CA ASP A 211 14.31 20.52 4.69
C ASP A 211 13.89 20.18 3.24
N ALA A 212 13.23 19.03 3.02
CA ALA A 212 12.65 18.64 1.73
C ALA A 212 11.60 19.64 1.21
N PHE A 213 11.03 20.46 2.11
CA PHE A 213 10.03 21.47 1.76
C PHE A 213 10.58 22.91 1.78
N ASP A 214 11.81 23.14 2.23
CA ASP A 214 12.34 24.49 2.48
C ASP A 214 12.33 25.36 1.23
N ASP A 215 12.69 24.79 0.08
CA ASP A 215 12.70 25.48 -1.22
C ASP A 215 11.31 25.92 -1.68
N TYR A 216 10.26 25.25 -1.19
CA TYR A 216 8.88 25.58 -1.49
C TYR A 216 8.24 26.53 -0.47
N ARG A 217 8.84 26.71 0.71
CA ARG A 217 8.40 27.71 1.70
C ARG A 217 8.97 29.11 1.45
N LYS A 218 10.08 29.20 0.70
CA LYS A 218 10.76 30.46 0.35
C LYS A 218 10.15 31.20 -0.85
N LYS A 219 9.08 30.66 -1.44
CA LYS A 219 8.35 31.21 -2.60
C LYS A 219 7.02 31.79 -2.16
#